data_AF-A0A485BRZ8-F1
#
_entry.id   AF-A0A485BRZ8-F1
#
_cell.length_a   1.000
_cell.length_b   1.000
_cell.length_c   1.000
_cell.angle_alpha   90.00
_cell.angle_beta   90.00
_cell.angle_gamma   90.00
#
_symmetry.space_group_name_H-M   'P 1'
#
loop_
_entity.id
_entity.type
_entity.pdbx_description
1 polymer ?
#
loop_
_entity_poly.entity_id
_entity_poly.type
_entity_poly.pdbx_seq_one_letter_code
_entity_poly.pdbx_strand_id
1 'polypeptide(L)'
;MRFVDEYRAPEQVMQLVEHLQARAHLLPHTAGHPLRIMEVCGGHTHAIFKFGLDQLLPENIEFIHGPGCPVCVLPMGRIDTCIDIASRPGVMFCTFGDAMRVPVKTAPCCRRNLAAPMCVSSIHRWMR
;
A
#
# COMPACT_ATOMS: atom_id res chain seq x y z
N MET A 1 -11.74 17.77 -6.33
CA MET A 1 -11.48 17.68 -4.87
C MET A 1 -10.97 19.04 -4.41
N ARG A 2 -11.48 19.57 -3.28
CA ARG A 2 -11.37 20.98 -2.89
C ARG A 2 -9.98 21.46 -2.41
N PHE A 3 -8.98 20.58 -2.29
CA PHE A 3 -7.66 20.91 -1.72
C PHE A 3 -6.48 20.26 -2.46
N VAL A 4 -6.69 19.75 -3.67
CA VAL A 4 -5.61 19.00 -4.37
C VAL A 4 -4.47 19.93 -4.77
N ASP A 5 -4.80 21.13 -5.23
CA ASP A 5 -3.80 22.07 -5.75
C ASP A 5 -3.00 22.72 -4.63
N GLU A 6 -3.63 22.99 -3.49
CA GLU A 6 -2.98 23.55 -2.29
C GLU A 6 -1.96 22.58 -1.71
N TYR A 7 -2.37 21.35 -1.36
CA TYR A 7 -1.46 20.35 -0.77
C TYR A 7 -0.46 19.74 -1.76
N ARG A 8 -0.49 20.14 -3.03
CA ARG A 8 0.49 19.76 -4.06
C ARG A 8 1.26 20.97 -4.61
N ALA A 9 1.13 22.14 -4.00
CA ALA A 9 1.87 23.33 -4.40
C ALA A 9 3.37 23.13 -4.13
N PRO A 10 4.23 23.12 -5.16
CA PRO A 10 5.66 22.83 -5.00
C PRO A 10 6.35 23.88 -4.12
N GLU A 11 5.93 25.15 -4.21
CA GLU A 11 6.47 26.23 -3.39
C GLU A 11 6.28 25.97 -1.89
N GLN A 12 5.10 25.52 -1.48
CA GLN A 12 4.81 25.20 -0.07
C GLN A 12 5.59 23.97 0.40
N VAL A 13 5.76 22.97 -0.47
CA VAL A 13 6.56 21.78 -0.16
C VAL A 13 8.03 22.15 0.04
N MET A 14 8.60 22.97 -0.85
CA MET A 14 10.00 23.39 -0.73
C MET A 14 10.23 24.26 0.51
N GLN A 15 9.31 25.16 0.84
CA GLN A 15 9.34 25.89 2.10
C GLN A 15 9.36 24.92 3.30
N LEU A 16 8.53 23.87 3.30
CA LEU A 16 8.52 22.89 4.38
C LEU A 16 9.85 22.12 4.46
N VAL A 17 10.45 21.75 3.32
CA VAL A 17 11.75 21.07 3.27
C VAL A 17 12.85 21.94 3.88
N GLU A 18 12.90 23.23 3.54
CA GLU A 18 13.87 24.18 4.14
C GLU A 18 13.70 24.28 5.66
N HIS A 19 12.46 24.34 6.16
CA HIS A 19 12.19 24.33 7.60
C HIS A 19 12.64 23.03 8.26
N LEU A 20 12.43 21.89 7.60
CA LEU A 20 12.87 20.58 8.11
C LEU A 20 14.40 20.51 8.16
N GLN A 21 15.10 21.00 7.14
CA GLN A 21 16.57 21.07 7.12
C GLN A 21 17.10 21.93 8.27
N ALA A 22 16.54 23.12 8.48
CA ALA A 22 16.95 24.00 9.58
C ALA A 22 16.73 23.37 10.96
N ARG A 23 15.63 22.63 11.15
CA ARG A 23 15.31 21.98 12.44
C ARG A 23 16.02 20.64 12.64
N ALA A 24 16.40 19.95 11.58
CA ALA A 24 17.04 18.65 11.67
C ALA A 24 18.36 18.69 12.43
N HIS A 25 19.10 19.80 12.38
CA HIS A 25 20.31 20.02 13.16
C HIS A 25 20.07 20.10 14.68
N LEU A 26 18.84 20.37 15.12
CA LEU A 26 18.48 20.43 16.55
C LEU A 26 18.21 19.04 17.13
N LEU A 27 18.07 18.02 16.27
CA LEU A 27 17.81 16.66 16.69
C LEU A 27 19.13 15.97 17.08
N PRO A 28 19.14 15.13 18.12
CA PRO A 28 20.32 14.35 18.52
C PRO A 28 20.57 13.13 17.60
N HIS A 29 20.25 13.27 16.30
CA HIS A 29 20.33 12.23 15.29
C HIS A 29 21.32 12.62 14.21
N THR A 30 22.13 11.66 13.76
CA THR A 30 23.17 11.85 12.74
C THR A 30 22.92 10.90 11.57
N ALA A 31 23.64 11.07 10.46
CA ALA A 31 23.56 10.11 9.34
C ALA A 31 23.94 8.67 9.75
N GLY A 32 24.79 8.49 10.77
CA GLY A 32 25.14 7.17 11.31
C GLY A 32 24.09 6.59 12.26
N HIS A 33 23.22 7.43 12.83
CA HIS A 33 22.10 7.02 13.68
C HIS A 33 20.87 7.90 13.43
N PRO A 34 20.20 7.71 12.28
CA PRO A 34 19.12 8.59 11.85
C PRO A 34 17.86 8.41 12.69
N LEU A 35 17.03 9.45 12.74
CA LEU A 35 15.67 9.37 13.24
C LEU A 35 14.85 8.50 12.29
N ARG A 36 14.40 7.35 12.79
CA ARG A 36 13.62 6.39 12.02
C ARG A 36 12.13 6.66 12.17
N ILE A 37 11.48 7.03 11.07
CA ILE A 37 10.04 7.27 11.01
C ILE A 37 9.40 6.13 10.24
N MET A 38 8.56 5.33 10.92
CA MET A 38 7.85 4.24 10.28
C MET A 38 6.49 4.69 9.76
N GLU A 39 6.22 4.43 8.49
CA GLU A 39 4.88 4.55 7.90
C GLU A 39 4.26 3.16 7.70
N VAL A 40 2.93 3.07 7.77
CA VAL A 40 2.19 1.80 7.68
C VAL A 40 1.00 1.96 6.72
N CYS A 41 1.20 2.70 5.62
CA CYS A 41 0.17 2.91 4.61
C CYS A 41 0.79 2.85 3.22
N GLY A 42 0.37 1.87 2.40
CA GLY A 42 0.87 1.74 1.03
C GLY A 42 0.68 3.00 0.16
N GLY A 43 -0.33 3.84 0.47
CA GLY A 43 -0.52 5.14 -0.17
C GLY A 43 0.58 6.15 0.17
N HIS A 44 1.08 6.16 1.41
CA HIS A 44 2.23 6.97 1.82
C HIS A 44 3.51 6.44 1.20
N THR A 45 3.75 5.12 1.25
CA THR A 45 4.88 4.49 0.55
C THR A 45 4.91 4.94 -0.92
N HIS A 46 3.76 4.83 -1.61
CA HIS A 46 3.65 5.24 -3.00
C HIS A 46 3.94 6.73 -3.20
N ALA A 47 3.41 7.60 -2.34
CA ALA A 47 3.66 9.03 -2.44
C ALA A 47 5.14 9.39 -2.19
N ILE A 48 5.77 8.80 -1.17
CA ILE A 48 7.19 9.01 -0.83
C ILE A 48 8.08 8.68 -2.03
N PHE A 49 7.91 7.49 -2.62
CA PHE A 49 8.70 7.08 -3.78
C PHE A 49 8.36 7.87 -5.04
N LYS A 50 7.08 8.14 -5.29
CA LYS A 50 6.64 8.87 -6.49
C LYS A 50 7.19 10.29 -6.54
N PHE A 51 7.27 10.95 -5.39
CA PHE A 51 7.74 12.33 -5.28
C PHE A 51 9.20 12.43 -4.81
N GLY A 52 9.89 11.31 -4.56
CA GLY A 52 11.29 11.29 -4.11
C GLY A 52 11.50 12.03 -2.78
N LEU A 53 10.53 11.93 -1.86
CA LEU A 53 10.60 12.65 -0.58
C LEU A 53 11.76 12.17 0.30
N ASP A 54 12.19 10.93 0.12
CA ASP A 54 13.37 10.36 0.75
C ASP A 54 14.66 11.12 0.40
N GLN A 55 14.78 11.61 -0.83
CA GLN A 55 15.95 12.37 -1.31
C GLN A 55 15.89 13.86 -0.93
N LEU A 56 14.71 14.39 -0.62
CA LEU A 56 14.53 15.79 -0.22
C LEU A 56 14.77 16.02 1.27
N LEU A 57 14.68 14.97 2.09
CA LEU A 57 14.85 15.07 3.53
C LEU A 57 16.32 15.08 3.95
N PRO A 58 16.62 15.65 5.14
CA PRO A 58 17.94 15.57 5.75
C PRO A 58 18.42 14.12 5.96
N GLU A 59 19.72 13.86 5.74
CA GLU A 59 20.33 12.52 5.88
C GLU A 59 20.22 11.91 7.29
N ASN A 60 19.93 12.72 8.30
CA ASN A 60 19.70 12.23 9.67
C ASN A 60 18.25 11.79 9.92
N ILE A 61 17.41 11.69 8.89
CA ILE A 61 16.05 11.15 8.94
C ILE A 61 15.93 10.00 7.94
N GLU A 62 15.38 8.88 8.39
CA GLU A 62 15.21 7.66 7.58
C GLU A 62 13.75 7.21 7.66
N PHE A 63 13.14 6.93 6.51
CA PHE A 63 11.82 6.30 6.46
C PHE A 63 11.91 4.78 6.52
N ILE A 64 11.12 4.19 7.41
CA ILE A 64 10.91 2.74 7.46
C ILE A 64 9.53 2.43 6.87
N HIS A 65 9.50 1.60 5.84
CA HIS A 65 8.27 1.15 5.23
C HIS A 65 7.74 -0.09 5.95
N GLY A 66 6.76 0.13 6.82
CA GLY A 66 6.10 -0.91 7.57
C GLY A 66 5.10 -1.73 6.72
N PRO A 67 4.41 -2.69 7.34
CA PRO A 67 3.46 -3.57 6.66
C PRO A 67 2.13 -2.84 6.35
N GLY A 68 2.15 -1.86 5.46
CA GLY A 68 0.99 -1.01 5.11
C GLY A 68 0.04 -1.56 4.06
N CYS A 69 0.24 -2.81 3.63
CA CYS A 69 -0.55 -3.48 2.59
C CYS A 69 -1.44 -4.56 3.22
N PRO A 70 -2.78 -4.36 3.29
CA PRO A 70 -3.67 -5.30 3.98
C PRO A 70 -3.71 -6.68 3.31
N VAL A 71 -3.49 -6.75 1.99
CA VAL A 71 -3.42 -8.01 1.24
C VAL A 71 -2.12 -8.76 1.50
N CYS A 72 -1.00 -8.03 1.67
CA CYS A 72 0.32 -8.60 1.85
C CYS A 72 0.50 -9.26 3.22
N VAL A 73 -0.26 -8.80 4.23
CA VAL A 73 -0.27 -9.36 5.59
C VAL A 73 -1.40 -10.37 5.83
N LEU A 74 -2.19 -10.68 4.79
CA LEU A 74 -3.33 -11.59 4.95
C LEU A 74 -2.84 -13.00 5.26
N PRO A 75 -3.26 -13.62 6.39
CA PRO A 75 -2.83 -14.97 6.73
C PRO A 75 -3.30 -15.99 5.68
N MET A 76 -2.43 -16.93 5.31
CA MET A 76 -2.73 -17.96 4.30
C MET A 76 -4.03 -18.73 4.58
N GLY A 77 -4.27 -19.11 5.84
CA GLY A 77 -5.51 -19.81 6.21
C GLY A 77 -6.79 -19.00 5.97
N ARG A 78 -6.73 -17.66 5.95
CA ARG A 78 -7.87 -16.81 5.57
C ARG A 78 -8.16 -16.90 4.08
N ILE A 79 -7.12 -16.98 3.27
CA ILE A 79 -7.25 -17.13 1.81
C ILE A 79 -7.84 -18.50 1.48
N ASP A 80 -7.35 -19.56 2.13
CA ASP A 80 -7.88 -20.92 1.96
C ASP A 80 -9.38 -20.97 2.31
N THR A 81 -9.77 -20.37 3.44
CA THR A 81 -11.19 -20.26 3.83
C THR A 81 -12.03 -19.52 2.78
N CYS A 82 -11.49 -18.46 2.18
CA CYS A 82 -12.18 -17.72 1.12
C CYS A 82 -12.36 -18.56 -0.14
N ILE A 83 -11.37 -19.38 -0.50
CA ILE A 83 -11.44 -20.31 -1.63
C ILE A 83 -12.51 -21.38 -1.39
N ASP A 84 -12.57 -21.93 -0.18
CA ASP A 84 -13.58 -22.92 0.19
C ASP A 84 -15.01 -22.36 0.11
N ILE A 85 -15.20 -21.09 0.48
CA ILE A 85 -16.50 -20.41 0.34
C ILE A 85 -16.81 -20.17 -1.13
N ALA A 86 -15.84 -19.67 -1.91
CA ALA A 86 -16.02 -19.35 -3.32
C ALA A 86 -16.29 -20.60 -4.19
N SER A 87 -15.82 -21.77 -3.77
CA SER A 87 -16.00 -23.03 -4.49
C SER A 87 -17.38 -23.68 -4.28
N ARG A 88 -18.23 -23.13 -3.40
CA ARG A 88 -19.57 -23.67 -3.12
C ARG A 88 -20.54 -23.35 -4.26
N PRO A 89 -21.38 -24.31 -4.69
CA PRO A 89 -22.42 -24.05 -5.68
C PRO A 89 -23.36 -22.92 -5.24
N GLY A 90 -23.68 -22.00 -6.16
CA GLY A 90 -24.60 -20.90 -5.89
C GLY A 90 -24.00 -19.71 -5.13
N VAL A 91 -22.70 -19.70 -4.83
CA VAL A 91 -22.03 -18.57 -4.17
C VAL A 91 -21.44 -17.61 -5.20
N MET A 92 -21.77 -16.32 -5.08
CA MET A 92 -21.05 -15.23 -5.74
C MET A 92 -20.06 -14.63 -4.74
N PHE A 93 -18.76 -14.84 -4.99
CA PHE A 93 -17.69 -14.36 -4.10
C PHE A 93 -17.03 -13.10 -4.68
N CYS A 94 -17.11 -12.00 -3.94
CA CYS A 94 -16.55 -10.72 -4.36
C CYS A 94 -15.24 -10.45 -3.62
N THR A 95 -14.20 -10.04 -4.34
CA THR A 95 -12.89 -9.69 -3.77
C THR A 95 -12.25 -8.55 -4.55
N PHE A 96 -11.21 -7.94 -3.98
CA PHE A 96 -10.37 -6.98 -4.69
C PHE A 96 -9.39 -7.71 -5.63
N GLY A 97 -9.01 -7.04 -6.72
CA GLY A 97 -8.20 -7.67 -7.77
C GLY A 97 -6.75 -7.98 -7.38
N ASP A 98 -6.25 -7.30 -6.36
CA ASP A 98 -4.95 -7.56 -5.71
C ASP A 98 -4.95 -8.88 -4.95
N ALA A 99 -6.02 -9.19 -4.21
CA ALA A 99 -6.15 -10.44 -3.46
C ALA A 99 -6.19 -11.69 -4.38
N MET A 100 -6.67 -11.55 -5.63
CA MET A 100 -6.68 -12.65 -6.61
C MET A 100 -5.27 -13.08 -7.07
N ARG A 101 -4.25 -12.26 -6.84
CA ARG A 101 -2.87 -12.51 -7.28
C ARG A 101 -1.99 -13.11 -6.18
N VAL A 102 -2.52 -13.25 -4.96
CA VAL A 102 -1.77 -13.82 -3.84
C VAL A 102 -1.52 -15.31 -4.09
N PRO A 103 -0.27 -15.80 -3.98
CA PRO A 103 0.03 -17.21 -4.16
C PRO A 103 -0.63 -18.04 -3.06
N VAL A 104 -1.14 -19.23 -3.41
CA VAL A 104 -1.82 -20.16 -2.50
C VAL A 104 -1.25 -21.57 -2.65
N LYS A 105 -1.39 -22.39 -1.60
CA LYS A 105 -0.83 -23.76 -1.56
C LYS A 105 -1.51 -24.71 -2.53
N THR A 106 -2.82 -24.56 -2.73
CA THR A 106 -3.68 -25.44 -3.54
C THR A 106 -4.16 -24.69 -4.79
N ALA A 107 -3.30 -24.57 -5.80
CA ALA A 107 -3.56 -23.97 -7.12
C ALA A 107 -4.05 -22.49 -7.10
N PRO A 108 -3.60 -21.64 -8.03
CA PRO A 108 -3.98 -20.21 -8.04
C PRO A 108 -5.50 -20.03 -8.06
N CYS A 109 -6.04 -19.27 -7.09
CA CYS A 109 -7.47 -19.11 -6.83
C CYS A 109 -8.32 -18.69 -8.05
N CYS A 110 -7.69 -18.21 -9.13
CA CYS A 110 -8.37 -17.72 -10.32
C CYS A 110 -7.67 -18.04 -11.67
N ARG A 111 -6.61 -18.87 -11.74
CA ARG A 111 -5.92 -19.13 -13.04
C ARG A 111 -6.27 -20.44 -13.74
N ARG A 112 -7.09 -21.32 -13.16
CA ARG A 112 -7.53 -22.56 -13.83
C ARG A 112 -9.02 -22.82 -13.64
N ASN A 113 -9.86 -22.11 -14.37
CA ASN A 113 -11.12 -22.60 -14.98
C ASN A 113 -11.98 -21.42 -15.44
N LEU A 114 -11.87 -21.08 -16.72
CA LEU A 114 -12.85 -20.26 -17.44
C LEU A 114 -14.12 -21.07 -17.81
N ALA A 115 -14.32 -22.27 -17.26
CA ALA A 115 -15.36 -23.21 -17.67
C ALA A 115 -16.40 -23.57 -16.57
N ALA A 116 -16.31 -22.96 -15.38
CA ALA A 116 -17.37 -23.04 -14.36
C ALA A 116 -17.88 -21.63 -14.05
N PRO A 117 -19.16 -21.43 -13.74
CA PRO A 117 -19.71 -20.12 -13.40
C PRO A 117 -19.29 -19.69 -11.97
N MET A 118 -17.99 -19.71 -11.67
CA MET A 118 -17.46 -19.00 -10.51
C MET A 118 -17.36 -17.53 -10.91
N CYS A 119 -18.43 -16.78 -10.66
CA CYS A 119 -18.45 -15.34 -10.85
C CYS A 119 -17.62 -14.68 -9.73
N VAL A 120 -16.29 -14.85 -9.77
CA VAL A 120 -15.37 -14.03 -8.97
C VAL A 120 -15.19 -12.73 -9.71
N SER A 121 -16.08 -11.78 -9.44
CA SER A 121 -16.00 -10.44 -9.98
C SER A 121 -15.24 -9.53 -9.03
N SER A 122 -14.30 -8.74 -9.57
CA SER A 122 -13.73 -7.61 -8.83
C SER A 122 -14.85 -6.64 -8.48
N ILE A 123 -14.89 -6.16 -7.23
CA ILE A 123 -15.88 -5.17 -6.74
C ILE A 123 -15.93 -3.94 -7.67
N HIS A 124 -14.79 -3.54 -8.25
CA HIS A 124 -14.73 -2.42 -9.20
C HIS A 124 -15.51 -2.63 -10.51
N ARG A 125 -15.81 -3.88 -10.88
CA ARG A 125 -16.59 -4.22 -12.08
C ARG A 125 -18.10 -4.22 -11.82
N TRP A 126 -18.52 -4.36 -10.56
CA TRP A 126 -19.93 -4.30 -10.15
C TRP A 126 -20.40 -2.87 -9.84
N MET A 127 -19.49 -1.99 -9.44
CA MET A 127 -19.79 -0.58 -9.16
C MET A 127 -19.84 0.32 -10.42
N ARG A 128 -19.80 -0.26 -11.62
CA ARG A 128 -19.93 0.45 -12.91
C ARG A 128 -21.12 -0.08 -13.68
#